data_AF-B3M066-F1
#
_entry.id   AF-B3M066-F1
#
_cell.length_a   1.000
_cell.length_b   1.000
_cell.length_c   1.000
_cell.angle_alpha   90.00
_cell.angle_beta   90.00
_cell.angle_gamma   90.00
#
_symmetry.space_group_name_H-M   'P 1'
#
loop_
_entity.id
_entity.type
_entity.pdbx_description
1 polymer ?
#
loop_
_entity_poly.entity_id
_entity_poly.type
_entity_poly.pdbx_seq_one_letter_code
_entity_poly.pdbx_strand_id
1 'polypeptide(L)'
;MAATKVLRSLLHELRQASPNGCIKDSLAARYILAQYKKFETTDQQLCKRRDEALFLGQAYLTYLSSQRKYTELYKEYHGRGERSVRDTADLVGFKLPTDPK
;
A
#
# COMPACT_ATOMS: atom_id res chain seq x y z
N MET A 1 7.95 -8.51 -21.66
CA MET A 1 6.57 -8.54 -21.13
C MET A 1 6.49 -8.51 -19.59
N ALA A 2 7.40 -9.17 -18.84
CA ALA A 2 7.35 -9.16 -17.37
C ALA A 2 7.56 -7.75 -16.75
N ALA A 3 8.53 -6.98 -17.25
CA ALA A 3 8.85 -5.65 -16.73
C ALA A 3 7.70 -4.64 -16.86
N THR A 4 6.99 -4.64 -17.99
CA THR A 4 5.84 -3.76 -18.22
C THR A 4 4.64 -4.13 -17.34
N LYS A 5 4.46 -5.42 -17.03
CA LYS A 5 3.44 -5.88 -16.07
C LYS A 5 3.74 -5.37 -14.66
N VAL A 6 4.99 -5.52 -14.19
CA VAL A 6 5.43 -5.02 -12.88
C VAL A 6 5.26 -3.50 -12.78
N LEU A 7 5.66 -2.77 -13.82
CA LEU A 7 5.50 -1.30 -13.88
C LEU A 7 4.03 -0.89 -13.76
N ARG A 8 3.12 -1.54 -14.50
CA ARG A 8 1.68 -1.23 -14.44
C ARG A 8 1.11 -1.50 -13.05
N SER A 9 1.48 -2.62 -12.43
CA SER A 9 1.04 -2.95 -11.07
C SER A 9 1.61 -1.98 -10.03
N LEU A 10 2.87 -1.56 -10.16
CA LEU A 10 3.47 -0.52 -9.31
C LEU A 10 2.71 0.80 -9.38
N LEU A 11 2.41 1.26 -10.60
CA LEU A 11 1.63 2.48 -10.79
C LEU A 11 0.21 2.35 -10.25
N HIS A 12 -0.39 1.16 -10.30
CA HIS A 12 -1.69 0.90 -9.69
C HIS A 12 -1.62 1.02 -8.16
N GLU A 13 -0.66 0.38 -7.50
CA GLU A 13 -0.48 0.49 -6.04
C GLU A 13 -0.17 1.93 -5.61
N LEU A 14 0.65 2.66 -6.37
CA LEU A 14 0.90 4.08 -6.11
C LEU A 14 -0.35 4.96 -6.25
N ARG A 15 -1.28 4.58 -7.13
CA ARG A 15 -2.59 5.26 -7.22
C ARG A 15 -3.40 5.05 -5.96
N GLN A 16 -3.45 3.81 -5.47
CA GLN A 16 -4.20 3.44 -4.27
C GLN A 16 -3.61 4.09 -3.01
N ALA A 17 -2.28 4.27 -2.97
CA ALA A 17 -1.60 4.94 -1.87
C ALA A 17 -1.68 6.48 -1.93
N SER A 18 -2.00 7.06 -3.09
CA SER A 18 -2.06 8.52 -3.26
C SER A 18 -3.39 9.08 -2.72
N PRO A 19 -3.35 10.07 -1.82
CA PRO A 19 -4.56 10.65 -1.23
C PRO A 19 -5.46 11.35 -2.27
N ASN A 20 -4.87 11.84 -3.38
CA ASN A 20 -5.59 12.62 -4.39
C ASN A 20 -5.93 11.81 -5.65
N GLY A 21 -5.59 10.51 -5.72
CA GLY A 21 -5.82 9.63 -6.88
C GLY A 21 -5.09 10.00 -8.18
N CYS A 22 -4.47 11.18 -8.24
CA CYS A 22 -3.69 11.65 -9.38
C CYS A 22 -2.25 11.12 -9.30
N ILE A 23 -1.91 10.19 -10.19
CA ILE A 23 -0.54 9.64 -10.31
C ILE A 23 0.41 10.66 -10.95
N LYS A 24 -0.11 11.56 -11.81
CA LYS A 24 0.72 12.44 -12.66
C LYS A 24 1.59 13.40 -11.85
N ASP A 25 1.12 13.80 -10.67
CA ASP A 25 1.82 14.71 -9.77
C ASP A 25 2.73 13.97 -8.77
N SER A 26 2.67 12.64 -8.75
CA SER A 26 3.53 11.83 -7.89
C SER A 26 4.97 11.83 -8.41
N LEU A 27 5.87 12.43 -7.63
CA LEU A 27 7.32 12.39 -7.86
C LEU A 27 7.82 10.94 -8.01
N ALA A 28 7.29 10.04 -7.19
CA ALA A 28 7.64 8.62 -7.22
C ALA A 28 7.27 7.96 -8.56
N ALA A 29 6.08 8.24 -9.09
CA ALA A 29 5.65 7.68 -10.37
C ALA A 29 6.51 8.19 -11.54
N ARG A 30 6.84 9.49 -11.54
CA ARG A 30 7.74 10.08 -12.56
C ARG A 30 9.14 9.46 -12.50
N TYR A 31 9.68 9.28 -11.30
CA TYR A 31 11.00 8.67 -11.11
C TYR A 31 11.02 7.21 -11.61
N ILE A 32 10.03 6.40 -11.23
CA ILE A 32 9.94 4.99 -11.63
C ILE A 32 9.84 4.87 -13.16
N LEU A 33 9.03 5.71 -13.80
CA LEU A 33 8.92 5.74 -15.27
C LEU A 33 10.26 6.09 -15.94
N ALA A 34 10.99 7.06 -15.39
CA ALA A 34 12.31 7.44 -15.91
C ALA A 34 13.33 6.30 -15.76
N GLN A 35 13.32 5.58 -14.62
CA GLN A 35 14.20 4.42 -14.41
C GLN A 35 13.88 3.28 -15.38
N TYR A 36 12.60 2.91 -15.52
CA TYR A 36 12.20 1.85 -16.44
C TYR A 36 12.56 2.17 -17.90
N LYS A 37 12.41 3.43 -18.33
CA LYS A 37 12.83 3.88 -19.66
C LYS A 37 14.36 3.80 -19.85
N LYS A 38 15.13 4.15 -18.82
CA LYS A 38 16.59 4.08 -18.84
C LYS A 38 17.12 2.65 -19.01
N PHE A 39 16.46 1.67 -18.39
CA PHE A 39 16.84 0.26 -18.47
C PHE A 39 16.24 -0.50 -19.66
N GLU A 40 15.46 0.15 -20.52
CA GLU A 40 14.86 -0.47 -21.72
C GLU A 40 15.84 -0.53 -22.91
N THR A 41 16.78 0.40 -23.03
CA THR A 41 17.56 0.64 -24.26
C THR A 41 19.05 0.29 -24.17
N THR A 42 19.52 -0.42 -23.15
CA THR A 42 20.97 -0.55 -22.90
C THR A 42 21.54 -1.95 -23.18
N ASP A 43 22.69 -1.97 -23.88
CA ASP A 43 23.36 -3.13 -24.50
C ASP A 43 23.88 -4.22 -23.54
N GLN A 44 24.19 -5.37 -24.16
CA GLN A 44 24.32 -6.74 -23.62
C GLN A 44 25.18 -6.97 -22.36
N GLN A 45 26.02 -6.03 -21.89
CA GLN A 45 26.65 -6.13 -20.56
C GLN A 45 25.67 -5.87 -19.40
N LEU A 46 24.45 -5.38 -19.68
CA LEU A 46 23.47 -4.92 -18.70
C LEU A 46 22.26 -5.86 -18.48
N CYS A 47 22.27 -7.10 -19.01
CA CYS A 47 21.20 -8.07 -18.73
C CYS A 47 20.97 -8.26 -17.23
N LYS A 48 22.05 -8.34 -16.42
CA LYS A 48 21.96 -8.33 -14.94
C LYS A 48 21.23 -7.11 -14.39
N ARG A 49 21.45 -5.93 -14.97
CA ARG A 49 20.88 -4.68 -14.47
C ARG A 49 19.40 -4.51 -14.81
N ARG A 50 18.97 -5.12 -15.92
CA ARG A 50 17.54 -5.24 -16.26
C ARG A 50 16.83 -6.18 -15.30
N ASP A 51 17.46 -7.30 -14.95
CA ASP A 51 16.93 -8.25 -13.97
C ASP A 51 16.91 -7.66 -12.56
N GLU A 52 17.93 -6.89 -12.18
CA GLU A 52 17.96 -6.11 -10.93
C GLU A 52 16.83 -5.08 -10.89
N ALA A 53 16.60 -4.32 -11.97
CA ALA A 53 15.50 -3.36 -12.03
C ALA A 53 14.13 -4.04 -11.93
N LEU A 54 13.97 -5.22 -12.54
CA LEU A 54 12.78 -6.05 -12.42
C LEU A 54 12.59 -6.54 -10.96
N PHE A 55 13.66 -7.05 -10.35
CA PHE A 55 13.66 -7.54 -8.98
C PHE A 55 13.32 -6.42 -7.98
N LEU A 56 13.95 -5.26 -8.11
CA LEU A 56 13.64 -4.08 -7.31
C LEU A 56 12.18 -3.65 -7.50
N GLY A 57 11.69 -3.63 -8.75
CA GLY A 57 10.29 -3.34 -9.03
C GLY A 57 9.32 -4.30 -8.34
N GLN A 58 9.64 -5.61 -8.33
CA GLN A 58 8.85 -6.63 -7.63
C GLN A 58 8.92 -6.49 -6.10
N ALA A 59 10.09 -6.15 -5.56
CA ALA A 59 10.28 -5.91 -4.14
C ALA A 59 9.44 -4.71 -3.67
N TYR A 60 9.50 -3.59 -4.39
CA TYR A 60 8.69 -2.41 -4.07
C TYR A 60 7.19 -2.66 -4.23
N LEU A 61 6.78 -3.41 -5.26
CA LEU A 61 5.38 -3.81 -5.42
C LEU A 61 4.90 -4.62 -4.21
N THR A 62 5.68 -5.61 -3.80
CA THR A 62 5.38 -6.44 -2.63
C THR A 62 5.24 -5.57 -1.38
N TYR A 63 6.17 -4.63 -1.17
CA TYR A 63 6.16 -3.73 -0.02
C TYR A 63 4.91 -2.82 0.01
N LEU A 64 4.55 -2.20 -1.11
CA LEU A 64 3.37 -1.34 -1.18
C LEU A 64 2.08 -2.14 -0.94
N SER A 65 1.98 -3.32 -1.56
CA SER A 65 0.81 -4.18 -1.40
C SER A 65 0.67 -4.73 0.02
N SER A 66 1.78 -5.10 0.67
CA SER A 66 1.77 -5.56 2.06
C SER A 66 1.43 -4.42 3.01
N GLN A 67 1.91 -3.21 2.76
CA GLN A 67 1.55 -2.04 3.56
C GLN A 67 0.06 -1.72 3.45
N ARG A 68 -0.54 -1.77 2.26
CA ARG A 68 -1.99 -1.59 2.10
C ARG A 68 -2.78 -2.62 2.91
N LYS A 69 -2.46 -3.91 2.74
CA LYS A 69 -3.10 -5.01 3.50
C LYS A 69 -2.90 -4.86 5.00
N TYR A 70 -1.71 -4.44 5.44
CA TYR A 70 -1.44 -4.17 6.84
C TYR A 70 -2.35 -3.06 7.37
N THR A 71 -2.55 -1.97 6.62
CA THR A 71 -3.47 -0.91 7.06
C THR A 71 -4.93 -1.36 7.12
N GLU A 72 -5.36 -2.27 6.23
CA GLU A 72 -6.69 -2.89 6.27
C GLU A 72 -6.84 -3.75 7.53
N LEU A 73 -5.90 -4.66 7.79
CA LEU A 73 -5.88 -5.50 8.98
C LEU A 73 -5.77 -4.67 10.26
N TYR A 74 -4.96 -3.62 10.26
CA TYR A 74 -4.85 -2.72 11.39
C TYR A 74 -6.18 -2.02 11.66
N LYS A 75 -6.88 -1.51 10.65
CA LYS A 75 -8.21 -0.90 10.86
C LYS A 75 -9.24 -1.88 11.43
N GLU A 76 -9.18 -3.15 11.02
CA GLU A 76 -10.13 -4.18 11.43
C GLU A 76 -9.84 -4.74 12.83
N TYR A 77 -8.58 -5.02 13.12
CA TYR A 77 -8.16 -5.76 14.33
C TYR A 77 -7.42 -4.91 15.35
N HIS A 78 -7.01 -3.67 15.03
CA HIS A 78 -6.46 -2.80 16.05
C HIS A 78 -7.55 -2.53 17.08
N GLY A 79 -7.30 -2.97 18.31
CA GLY A 79 -8.22 -2.76 19.42
C GLY A 79 -8.52 -1.27 19.54
N ARG A 80 -9.79 -0.90 19.77
CA ARG A 80 -10.24 0.49 19.96
C ARG A 80 -9.70 1.13 21.27
N GLY A 81 -8.54 0.69 21.76
CA GLY A 81 -8.04 0.99 23.09
C GLY A 81 -8.90 0.37 24.18
N GLU A 82 -8.82 0.95 25.38
CA GLU A 82 -9.74 0.65 26.47
C GLU A 82 -11.16 1.09 26.08
N ARG A 83 -12.10 0.14 26.09
CA ARG A 83 -13.51 0.43 25.83
C ARG A 83 -14.06 1.25 26.99
N SER A 84 -14.94 2.21 26.71
CA SER A 84 -15.56 2.98 27.78
C SER A 84 -16.41 2.07 28.67
N VAL A 85 -16.66 2.51 29.92
CA VAL A 85 -17.55 1.79 30.85
C VAL A 85 -18.93 1.57 30.22
N ARG A 86 -19.39 2.52 29.40
CA ARG A 86 -20.66 2.43 28.67
C ARG A 86 -20.65 1.37 27.57
N ASP A 87 -19.65 1.40 26.70
CA ASP A 87 -19.53 0.39 25.63
C ASP A 87 -19.39 -1.02 26.21
N THR A 88 -18.73 -1.14 27.35
CA THR A 88 -18.57 -2.41 28.06
C THR A 88 -19.89 -2.86 28.68
N ALA A 89 -20.62 -1.96 29.35
CA ALA A 89 -21.94 -2.24 29.93
C ALA A 89 -22.95 -2.69 28.86
N ASP A 90 -23.02 -1.97 27.74
CA ASP A 90 -23.90 -2.30 26.62
C ASP A 90 -23.56 -3.67 26.00
N LEU A 91 -22.27 -4.00 25.88
CA LEU A 91 -21.81 -5.28 25.34
C LEU A 91 -22.20 -6.49 26.20
N VAL A 92 -22.23 -6.33 27.52
CA VAL A 92 -22.64 -7.39 28.45
C VAL A 92 -24.14 -7.33 28.81
N GLY A 93 -24.88 -6.36 28.28
CA GLY A 93 -26.32 -6.19 28.52
C GLY A 93 -26.67 -5.50 29.85
N PHE A 94 -25.74 -4.77 30.45
CA PHE A 94 -26.01 -3.91 31.62
C PHE A 94 -26.40 -2.50 31.19
N LYS A 95 -27.38 -1.91 31.88
CA LYS A 95 -27.69 -0.48 31.78
C LYS A 95 -26.90 0.30 32.84
N LEU A 96 -26.46 1.52 32.52
CA LEU A 96 -25.87 2.38 33.54
C LEU A 96 -26.95 2.95 34.48
N PRO A 97 -26.59 3.27 35.73
CA PRO A 97 -27.52 3.87 36.71
C PRO A 97 -28.16 5.20 36.26
N THR A 98 -27.60 5.84 35.23
CA THR A 98 -28.03 7.14 34.70
C THR A 98 -29.02 7.02 33.53
N ASP A 99 -29.23 5.82 32.97
CA ASP A 99 -30.16 5.65 31.86
C ASP A 99 -31.62 5.56 32.37
N PRO A 100 -32.59 6.21 31.69
CA PRO A 100 -33.99 6.17 32.11
C PRO A 100 -34.54 4.73 32.02
N LYS A 101 -35.43 4.38 32.96
CA LYS A 101 -35.99 3.03 33.12
C LYS A 101 -36.64 2.52 31.84
#